data_AF-A0A4R7C883-F1
#
_entry.id   AF-A0A4R7C883-F1
#
_cell.length_a   1.000
_cell.length_b   1.000
_cell.length_c   1.000
_cell.angle_alpha   90.00
_cell.angle_beta   90.00
_cell.angle_gamma   90.00
#
_symmetry.space_group_name_H-M   'P 1'
#
loop_
_entity.id
_entity.type
_entity.pdbx_description
1 polymer ?
#
loop_
_entity_poly.entity_id
_entity_poly.type
_entity_poly.pdbx_seq_one_letter_code
_entity_poly.pdbx_strand_id
1 'polypeptide(L)'
;MADDTDDDRPRGPEPVEIPLDGPGPFQLPICTDLKDIGLGESLAVLRFETIDHQRVDIPIPIGMLVEIGEACDEALQHAIKSRDGGTTVQ
;
A
#
# COMPACT_ATOMS: atom_id res chain seq x y z
N MET A 1 -20.86 12.00 -33.91
CA MET A 1 -21.53 12.42 -32.68
C MET A 1 -21.07 11.47 -31.61
N ALA A 2 -20.52 11.99 -30.52
CA ALA A 2 -19.71 11.24 -29.56
C ALA A 2 -20.56 10.24 -28.77
N ASP A 3 -19.91 9.12 -28.44
CA ASP A 3 -20.39 8.01 -27.62
C ASP A 3 -20.32 8.43 -26.14
N ASP A 4 -21.49 8.62 -25.53
CA ASP A 4 -21.64 8.94 -24.10
C ASP A 4 -21.65 7.61 -23.34
N THR A 5 -20.46 7.08 -23.05
CA THR A 5 -20.32 5.94 -22.14
C THR A 5 -20.46 6.46 -20.71
N ASP A 6 -21.65 6.27 -20.16
CA ASP A 6 -22.04 6.53 -18.78
C ASP A 6 -21.13 5.71 -17.83
N ASP A 7 -20.07 6.34 -17.32
CA ASP A 7 -19.16 5.78 -16.31
C ASP A 7 -19.84 5.90 -14.93
N ASP A 8 -20.93 5.15 -14.71
CA ASP A 8 -21.68 5.03 -13.45
C ASP A 8 -20.91 4.19 -12.40
N ARG A 9 -19.59 4.39 -12.30
CA ARG A 9 -18.84 3.81 -11.19
C ARG A 9 -19.11 4.66 -9.96
N PRO A 10 -19.57 4.08 -8.83
CA PRO A 10 -19.74 4.83 -7.60
C PRO A 10 -18.40 5.48 -7.29
N ARG A 11 -18.37 6.82 -7.30
CA ARG A 11 -17.19 7.58 -6.86
C ARG A 11 -16.92 7.12 -5.44
N GLY A 12 -15.86 6.34 -5.27
CA GLY A 12 -15.40 5.90 -3.96
C GLY A 12 -15.22 7.12 -3.05
N PRO A 13 -15.24 6.93 -1.72
CA PRO A 13 -15.08 8.04 -0.78
C PRO A 13 -13.87 8.90 -1.16
N GLU A 14 -14.04 10.22 -1.06
CA GLU A 14 -12.99 11.16 -1.47
C GLU A 14 -11.69 10.88 -0.71
N PRO A 15 -10.53 10.89 -1.40
CA PRO A 15 -9.24 10.71 -0.74
C PRO A 15 -9.07 11.73 0.38
N VAL A 16 -8.76 11.26 1.59
CA VAL A 16 -8.46 12.16 2.70
C VAL A 16 -6.99 12.52 2.64
N GLU A 17 -6.67 13.80 2.50
CA GLU A 17 -5.31 14.30 2.64
C GLU A 17 -4.89 14.20 4.12
N ILE A 18 -3.94 13.31 4.43
CA ILE A 18 -3.38 13.20 5.77
C ILE A 18 -2.24 14.23 5.88
N PRO A 19 -2.36 15.26 6.73
CA PRO A 19 -1.31 16.25 6.91
C PRO A 19 -0.03 15.58 7.42
N LEU A 20 1.06 15.74 6.66
CA LEU A 20 2.39 15.17 6.96
C LEU A 20 3.21 16.04 7.93
N ASP A 21 2.62 17.09 8.51
CA ASP A 21 3.32 18.04 9.37
C ASP A 21 3.40 17.54 10.82
N GLY A 22 4.52 16.92 11.17
CA GLY A 22 4.85 16.60 12.56
C GLY A 22 6.30 16.13 12.73
N PRO A 23 7.04 16.58 13.76
CA PRO A 23 8.37 16.08 14.08
C PRO A 23 8.24 14.72 14.77
N GLY A 24 8.01 13.67 13.99
CA GLY A 24 7.89 12.31 14.50
C GLY A 24 7.95 11.29 13.36
N PRO A 25 8.26 10.01 13.66
CA PRO A 25 8.13 8.97 12.65
C PRO A 25 6.70 8.97 12.14
N PHE A 26 6.55 9.09 10.82
CA PHE A 26 5.26 9.00 10.14
C PHE A 26 4.58 7.70 10.55
N GLN A 27 3.53 7.81 11.38
CA GLN A 27 2.68 6.68 11.70
C GLN A 27 1.65 6.59 10.59
N LEU A 28 1.86 5.62 9.69
CA LEU A 28 0.77 5.17 8.85
C LEU A 28 -0.40 4.78 9.77
N PRO A 29 -1.64 5.26 9.50
CA PRO A 29 -2.79 4.65 10.15
C PRO A 29 -2.72 3.13 9.95
N ILE A 30 -3.26 2.35 10.87
CA ILE A 30 -3.27 0.88 10.70
C ILE A 30 -4.09 0.56 9.46
N CYS A 31 -3.38 0.42 8.36
CA CYS A 31 -3.91 0.01 7.08
C CYS A 31 -4.15 -1.49 7.14
N THR A 32 -5.27 -1.89 6.54
CA THR A 32 -5.59 -3.29 6.30
C THR A 32 -4.84 -3.74 5.04
N ASP A 33 -5.56 -4.20 4.02
CA ASP A 33 -4.93 -4.67 2.79
C ASP A 33 -4.55 -3.49 1.88
N LEU A 34 -3.44 -3.66 1.16
CA LEU A 34 -3.18 -2.87 -0.04
C LEU A 34 -4.26 -3.23 -1.08
N LYS A 35 -5.06 -2.25 -1.48
CA LYS A 35 -6.17 -2.45 -2.42
C LYS A 35 -5.77 -2.23 -3.87
N ASP A 36 -4.88 -1.26 -4.11
CA ASP A 36 -4.50 -0.86 -5.46
C ASP A 36 -3.13 -0.17 -5.47
N ILE A 37 -2.47 -0.18 -6.63
CA ILE A 37 -1.24 0.56 -6.89
C ILE A 37 -1.41 1.33 -8.19
N GLY A 38 -1.46 2.66 -8.10
CA GLY A 38 -1.37 3.53 -9.26
C GLY A 38 0.09 3.76 -9.65
N LEU A 39 0.45 3.57 -10.92
CA LEU A 39 1.80 3.82 -11.42
C LEU A 39 1.82 5.04 -12.35
N GLY A 40 2.70 5.99 -12.08
CA GLY A 40 3.06 7.09 -12.97
C GLY A 40 4.54 7.05 -13.36
N GLU A 41 5.00 8.03 -14.14
CA GLU A 41 6.37 8.05 -14.68
C GLU A 41 7.46 8.17 -13.60
N SER A 42 7.17 8.81 -12.47
CA SER A 42 8.15 9.03 -11.38
C SER A 42 7.58 8.77 -9.98
N LEU A 43 6.27 8.62 -9.86
CA LEU A 43 5.57 8.39 -8.60
C LEU A 43 4.66 7.17 -8.75
N ALA A 44 4.57 6.41 -7.67
CA ALA A 44 3.53 5.42 -7.47
C ALA A 44 2.63 5.86 -6.32
N VAL A 45 1.36 5.48 -6.37
CA VAL A 45 0.38 5.74 -5.32
C VAL A 45 -0.10 4.41 -4.77
N LEU A 46 0.29 4.12 -3.53
CA LEU A 46 -0.19 2.95 -2.80
C LEU A 46 -1.54 3.27 -2.15
N ARG A 47 -2.57 2.49 -2.46
CA ARG A 47 -3.91 2.69 -1.91
C ARG A 47 -4.25 1.64 -0.88
N PHE A 48 -4.57 2.10 0.32
CA PHE A 48 -4.98 1.27 1.44
C PHE A 48 -6.39 1.61 1.91
N GLU A 49 -6.96 0.69 2.68
CA GLU A 49 -8.15 0.91 3.49
C GLU A 49 -7.77 0.77 4.98
N THR A 50 -8.16 1.71 5.83
CA THR A 50 -7.95 1.61 7.28
C THR A 50 -8.95 0.65 7.93
N ILE A 51 -8.71 0.29 9.19
CA ILE A 51 -9.68 -0.47 10.00
C ILE A 51 -11.04 0.23 10.15
N ASP A 52 -11.06 1.56 10.06
CA ASP A 52 -12.27 2.39 10.12
C ASP A 52 -12.88 2.62 8.72
N HIS A 53 -12.52 1.81 7.73
CA HIS A 53 -13.00 1.88 6.35
C HIS A 53 -12.69 3.21 5.64
N GLN A 54 -11.59 3.87 6.03
CA GLN A 54 -11.13 5.08 5.35
C GLN A 54 -10.11 4.73 4.28
N ARG A 55 -10.20 5.38 3.13
CA ARG A 55 -9.22 5.20 2.07
C ARG A 55 -8.01 6.11 2.30
N VAL A 56 -6.82 5.53 2.18
CA VAL A 56 -5.54 6.24 2.34
C VAL A 56 -4.70 6.00 1.09
N ASP A 57 -4.37 7.09 0.40
CA ASP A 57 -3.50 7.07 -0.78
C ASP A 57 -2.12 7.62 -0.37
N ILE A 58 -1.05 6.83 -0.52
CA ILE A 58 0.31 7.22 -0.13
C ILE A 58 1.17 7.32 -1.39
N PRO A 59 1.54 8.54 -1.81
CA PRO A 59 2.45 8.71 -2.93
C PRO A 59 3.89 8.40 -2.50
N ILE A 60 4.58 7.58 -3.28
CA ILE A 60 5.99 7.25 -3.09
C ILE A 60 6.75 7.36 -4.42
N PRO A 61 8.05 7.67 -4.40
CA PRO A 61 8.90 7.57 -5.59
C PRO A 61 8.88 6.15 -6.16
N ILE A 62 8.88 6.01 -7.48
CA ILE A 62 8.84 4.68 -8.11
C ILE A 62 10.06 3.81 -7.74
N GLY A 63 11.22 4.42 -7.48
CA GLY A 63 12.40 3.69 -6.98
C GLY A 63 12.18 3.04 -5.61
N MET A 64 11.36 3.67 -4.75
CA MET A 64 11.04 3.14 -3.43
C MET A 64 10.15 1.87 -3.50
N LEU A 65 9.34 1.71 -4.56
CA LEU A 65 8.61 0.45 -4.78
C LEU A 65 9.54 -0.74 -4.95
N VAL A 66 10.67 -0.55 -5.64
CA VAL A 66 11.66 -1.60 -5.85
C VAL A 66 12.27 -2.02 -4.52
N GLU A 67 12.70 -1.04 -3.72
CA GLU A 67 13.25 -1.28 -2.38
C GLU A 67 12.25 -2.00 -1.46
N ILE A 68 10.96 -1.60 -1.49
CA ILE A 68 9.90 -2.28 -0.75
C ILE A 68 9.74 -3.73 -1.22
N GLY A 69 9.78 -3.97 -2.54
CA GLY A 69 9.69 -5.31 -3.10
C GLY A 69 10.83 -6.22 -2.64
N GLU A 70 12.07 -5.72 -2.67
CA GLU A 70 13.25 -6.45 -2.21
C GLU A 70 13.18 -6.77 -0.71
N ALA A 71 12.82 -5.79 0.12
CA ALA A 71 12.66 -5.99 1.56
C ALA A 71 11.56 -7.02 1.89
N CYS A 72 10.45 -7.00 1.15
CA CYS A 72 9.37 -7.97 1.29
C CYS A 72 9.81 -9.39 0.89
N ASP A 73 10.59 -9.54 -0.19
CA ASP A 73 11.11 -10.84 -0.60
C ASP A 73 12.08 -11.41 0.44
N GLU A 74 13.00 -10.58 0.96
CA GLU A 74 13.89 -10.98 2.06
C GLU A 74 13.09 -11.44 3.29
N ALA A 75 12.12 -10.65 3.73
CA ALA A 75 11.26 -10.99 4.86
C ALA A 75 10.49 -12.31 4.64
N LEU A 76 9.98 -12.53 3.42
CA LEU A 76 9.30 -13.77 3.04
C LEU A 76 10.26 -14.96 3.09
N GLN A 77 11.46 -14.84 2.53
CA GLN A 77 12.48 -15.89 2.59
C GLN A 77 12.85 -16.23 4.03
N HIS A 78 12.97 -15.22 4.91
CA HIS A 78 13.19 -15.41 6.34
C HIS A 78 12.02 -16.14 7.02
N ALA A 79 10.78 -15.78 6.71
CA ALA A 79 9.58 -16.43 7.24
C ALA A 79 9.48 -17.91 6.80
N ILE A 80 9.76 -18.21 5.53
CA ILE A 80 9.78 -19.57 4.99
C ILE A 80 10.85 -20.41 5.71
N LYS A 81 12.09 -19.90 5.81
CA LYS A 81 13.18 -20.57 6.55
C LYS A 81 12.84 -20.82 8.02
N SER A 82 12.18 -19.86 8.67
CA SER A 82 11.71 -20.03 10.06
C SER A 82 10.61 -21.10 10.18
N ARG A 83 9.76 -21.24 9.17
CA ARG A 83 8.71 -22.26 9.12
C ARG A 83 9.30 -23.64 8.86
N ASP A 84 10.28 -23.75 7.96
CA ASP A 84 10.98 -25.01 7.64
C ASP A 84 11.99 -25.42 8.73
N GLY A 85 12.52 -24.47 9.50
CA GLY A 85 13.35 -24.72 10.69
C GLY A 85 12.54 -25.11 11.94
N GLY A 86 11.21 -25.11 11.85
CA GLY A 86 10.29 -25.43 12.95
C GLY A 86 10.04 -26.92 13.13
N THR A 87 11.08 -27.75 13.25
CA THR A 87 10.96 -29.10 13.83
C THR A 87 12.25 -29.48 14.53
N THR A 88 12.35 -29.14 15.82
CA THR A 88 12.77 -29.98 16.97
C THR A 88 13.23 -29.09 18.12
N VAL A 89 12.30 -28.74 19.00
CA VAL A 89 12.64 -28.65 20.42
C VAL A 89 12.57 -30.08 20.96
N GLN A 90 13.74 -30.63 21.30
CA GLN A 90 13.88 -31.87 22.07
C GLN A 90 13.36 -31.68 23.50
#